data_AF-A0A366HTU5-F1
#
_entry.id   AF-A0A366HTU5-F1
#
_cell.length_a   1.000
_cell.length_b   1.000
_cell.length_c   1.000
_cell.angle_alpha   90.00
_cell.angle_beta   90.00
_cell.angle_gamma   90.00
#
_symmetry.space_group_name_H-M   'P 1'
#
loop_
_entity.id
_entity.type
_entity.pdbx_description
1 polymer ?
#
loop_
_entity_poly.entity_id
_entity_poly.type
_entity_poly.pdbx_seq_one_letter_code
_entity_poly.pdbx_strand_id
1 'polypeptide(L)'
;MEPFLWLGAFALCVALHLVVHPQARLFRDALAWLGRHPAPFLWLMASLMVHEAWSLRTGDPPPPVMAHALSPWPDVFFDLAARGWQRFAMLFHQAIYPPPFLAGTVPGAILMGLFSAAGQMWLCCYFIASRESLLSDAALRPALARWRTILVLAVIHAAWWWMAERTDATTRTVREWLMPQFLVFLAPLPLAAAAARVDFLKAGAVATRWWGRAWLPMLMFALTAVPLLVLLEFALHVLPSVLPPARMVTRLLVASILEASLHSWLFVSAALLLLRGGYLDKEPSHV
;
A
#
# COMPACT_ATOMS: atom_id res chain seq x y z
N MET A 1 15.13 15.03 21.70
CA MET A 1 14.87 13.65 22.18
C MET A 1 13.61 13.06 21.56
N GLU A 2 12.54 13.83 21.37
CA GLU A 2 11.28 13.41 20.74
C GLU A 2 11.40 12.61 19.42
N PRO A 3 12.20 12.98 18.40
CA PRO A 3 12.35 12.19 17.17
C PRO A 3 12.80 10.74 17.40
N PHE A 4 13.70 10.53 18.37
CA PHE A 4 14.24 9.20 18.67
C PHE A 4 13.23 8.33 19.42
N LEU A 5 12.36 8.93 20.24
CA LEU A 5 11.28 8.22 20.93
C LEU A 5 10.25 7.69 19.94
N TRP A 6 9.93 8.45 18.89
CA TRP A 6 9.00 8.00 17.84
C TRP A 6 9.56 6.88 16.98
N LEU A 7 10.83 6.97 16.58
CA LEU A 7 11.50 5.86 15.89
C LEU A 7 11.58 4.61 16.77
N GLY A 8 11.82 4.79 18.07
CA GLY A 8 11.77 3.71 19.06
C GLY A 8 10.38 3.08 19.18
N ALA A 9 9.32 3.90 19.25
CA ALA A 9 7.94 3.45 19.29
C ALA A 9 7.55 2.71 18.00
N PHE A 10 7.95 3.23 16.84
CA PHE A 10 7.76 2.59 15.55
C PHE A 10 8.44 1.20 15.50
N ALA A 11 9.72 1.13 15.87
CA ALA A 11 10.47 -0.12 15.91
C ALA A 11 9.85 -1.13 16.90
N LEU A 12 9.40 -0.67 18.07
CA LEU A 12 8.69 -1.50 19.04
C LEU A 12 7.39 -2.04 18.46
N CYS A 13 6.58 -1.21 17.81
CA CYS A 13 5.34 -1.67 17.17
C CYS A 13 5.62 -2.73 16.09
N VAL A 14 6.67 -2.56 15.27
CA VAL A 14 7.08 -3.59 14.30
C VAL A 14 7.49 -4.88 15.02
N ALA A 15 8.26 -4.80 16.11
CA ALA A 15 8.65 -5.97 16.89
C ALA A 15 7.43 -6.69 17.50
N LEU A 16 6.44 -5.95 18.01
CA LEU A 16 5.19 -6.52 18.54
C LEU A 16 4.41 -7.28 17.46
N HIS A 17 4.38 -6.79 16.23
CA HIS A 17 3.77 -7.50 15.10
C HIS A 17 4.50 -8.80 14.77
N LEU A 18 5.83 -8.84 14.93
CA LEU A 18 6.66 -10.01 14.63
C LEU A 18 6.67 -11.08 15.74
N VAL A 19 6.40 -10.69 16.99
CA VAL A 19 6.56 -11.56 18.16
C VAL A 19 5.24 -11.88 18.84
N VAL A 20 4.38 -10.88 19.07
CA VAL A 20 3.23 -10.97 19.97
C VAL A 20 1.89 -11.08 19.23
N HIS A 21 1.77 -10.43 18.07
CA HIS A 21 0.49 -10.36 17.36
C HIS A 21 -0.08 -11.76 17.03
N PRO A 22 -1.41 -12.00 17.10
CA PRO A 22 -2.01 -13.29 16.78
C PRO A 22 -1.66 -13.84 15.37
N GLN A 23 -1.31 -12.93 14.46
CA GLN A 23 -0.87 -13.21 13.09
C GLN A 23 0.66 -13.11 12.90
N ALA A 24 1.46 -13.13 13.97
CA ALA A 24 2.92 -12.95 13.92
C ALA A 24 3.63 -13.85 12.91
N ARG A 25 3.16 -15.09 12.75
CA ARG A 25 3.70 -16.00 11.72
C ARG A 25 3.57 -15.42 10.30
N LEU A 26 2.41 -14.85 9.96
CA LEU A 26 2.18 -14.23 8.64
C LEU A 26 3.11 -13.04 8.43
N PHE A 27 3.31 -12.22 9.46
CA PHE A 27 4.23 -11.08 9.41
C PHE A 27 5.70 -11.50 9.21
N ARG A 28 6.13 -12.58 9.88
CA ARG A 28 7.48 -13.13 9.69
C ARG A 28 7.65 -13.75 8.31
N ASP A 29 6.63 -14.48 7.82
CA ASP A 29 6.64 -15.06 6.48
C ASP A 29 6.71 -13.96 5.40
N ALA A 30 5.98 -12.85 5.60
CA ALA A 30 6.04 -11.68 4.75
C ALA A 30 7.44 -11.03 4.74
N LEU A 31 8.06 -10.86 5.91
CA LEU A 31 9.41 -10.31 6.03
C LEU A 31 10.46 -11.23 5.35
N ALA A 32 10.35 -12.54 5.55
CA ALA A 32 11.22 -13.52 4.91
C ALA A 32 11.01 -13.58 3.39
N TRP A 33 9.80 -13.30 2.91
CA TRP A 33 9.54 -13.17 1.48
C TRP A 33 10.22 -11.93 0.91
N LEU A 34 10.11 -10.76 1.56
CA LEU A 34 10.79 -9.54 1.11
C LEU A 34 12.31 -9.72 1.02
N GLY A 35 12.92 -10.40 1.99
CA GLY A 35 14.35 -10.70 1.96
C GLY A 35 14.79 -11.58 0.79
N ARG A 36 13.89 -12.42 0.26
CA ARG A 36 14.14 -13.28 -0.92
C ARG A 36 13.75 -12.61 -2.24
N HIS A 37 12.89 -11.60 -2.20
CA HIS A 37 12.31 -10.95 -3.36
C HIS A 37 12.43 -9.43 -3.25
N PRO A 38 13.63 -8.86 -3.41
CA PRO A 38 13.84 -7.42 -3.24
C PRO A 38 13.25 -6.58 -4.37
N ALA A 39 12.98 -7.16 -5.54
CA ALA A 39 12.59 -6.41 -6.74
C ALA A 39 11.32 -5.52 -6.54
N PRO A 40 10.20 -6.02 -5.99
CA PRO A 40 9.04 -5.20 -5.66
C PRO A 40 9.35 -4.02 -4.74
N PHE A 41 10.13 -4.27 -3.68
CA PHE A 41 10.54 -3.23 -2.74
C PHE A 41 11.39 -2.15 -3.43
N LEU A 42 12.40 -2.57 -4.20
CA LEU A 42 13.28 -1.65 -4.94
C LEU A 42 12.51 -0.82 -5.95
N TRP A 43 11.55 -1.42 -6.63
CA TRP A 43 10.73 -0.75 -7.62
C TRP A 43 9.76 0.27 -6.99
N LEU A 44 9.13 -0.09 -5.87
CA LEU A 44 8.30 0.83 -5.10
C LEU A 44 9.14 2.01 -4.58
N MET A 45 10.31 1.73 -3.98
CA MET A 45 11.25 2.74 -3.51
C MET A 45 11.68 3.69 -4.63
N ALA A 46 12.06 3.15 -5.80
CA ALA A 46 12.45 3.97 -6.94
C ALA A 46 11.29 4.86 -7.42
N SER A 47 10.07 4.30 -7.49
CA SER A 47 8.89 5.07 -7.91
C SER A 47 8.54 6.20 -6.94
N LEU A 48 8.67 5.96 -5.64
CA LEU A 48 8.50 6.97 -4.59
C LEU A 48 9.52 8.09 -4.73
N MET A 49 10.80 7.75 -4.90
CA MET A 49 11.86 8.75 -5.08
C MET A 49 11.61 9.63 -6.31
N VAL A 50 11.19 9.03 -7.43
CA VAL A 50 10.87 9.77 -8.66
C VAL A 50 9.65 10.67 -8.47
N HIS A 51 8.60 10.15 -7.82
CA HIS A 51 7.37 10.91 -7.57
C HIS A 51 7.63 12.12 -6.68
N GLU A 52 8.32 11.93 -5.55
CA GLU A 52 8.69 13.00 -4.61
C GLU A 52 9.63 14.02 -5.27
N ALA A 53 10.67 13.57 -5.97
CA ALA A 53 11.58 14.45 -6.69
C ALA A 53 10.87 15.31 -7.75
N TRP A 54 9.85 14.75 -8.41
CA TRP A 54 9.04 15.49 -9.36
C TRP A 54 8.18 16.56 -8.68
N SER A 55 7.47 16.19 -7.61
CA SER A 55 6.61 17.12 -6.84
C SER A 55 7.40 18.34 -6.33
N LEU A 56 8.62 18.11 -5.84
CA LEU A 56 9.53 19.17 -5.41
C LEU A 56 9.95 20.10 -6.55
N ARG A 57 10.08 19.57 -7.77
CA ARG A 57 10.47 20.36 -8.96
C ARG A 57 9.32 21.21 -9.47
N THR A 58 8.08 20.71 -9.40
CA THR A 58 6.88 21.42 -9.86
C THR A 58 6.40 22.48 -8.85
N GLY A 59 7.03 22.55 -7.68
CA GLY A 59 6.69 23.53 -6.65
C GLY A 59 5.38 23.22 -5.94
N ASP A 60 4.93 21.96 -6.00
CA ASP A 60 3.86 21.53 -5.11
C ASP A 60 4.35 21.74 -3.68
N PRO A 61 3.61 22.49 -2.85
CA PRO A 61 4.04 22.73 -1.49
C PRO A 61 4.15 21.36 -0.82
N PRO A 62 5.27 21.06 -0.14
CA PRO A 62 5.30 19.88 0.72
C PRO A 62 4.09 19.94 1.64
N PRO A 63 3.44 18.81 1.96
CA PRO A 63 2.33 18.80 2.90
C PRO A 63 2.74 19.65 4.10
N PRO A 64 1.89 20.60 4.53
CA PRO A 64 2.29 21.62 5.49
C PRO A 64 2.97 20.93 6.65
N VAL A 65 4.21 21.34 6.93
CA VAL A 65 4.98 20.84 8.07
C VAL A 65 4.04 20.95 9.26
N MET A 66 3.53 19.81 9.77
CA MET A 66 2.87 19.78 11.06
C MET A 66 3.97 19.98 12.11
N ALA A 67 4.58 21.17 12.12
CA ALA A 67 5.12 21.77 13.31
C ALA A 67 3.89 22.12 14.16
N HIS A 68 3.19 21.10 14.63
CA HIS A 68 2.09 21.28 15.56
C HIS A 68 2.73 21.50 16.91
N ALA A 69 3.09 22.76 17.16
CA ALA A 69 3.14 23.28 18.50
C ALA A 69 1.80 22.97 19.16
N LEU A 70 1.77 21.96 20.04
CA LEU A 70 0.73 21.74 21.06
C LEU A 70 -0.73 21.79 20.54
N SER A 71 -1.00 21.30 19.33
CA SER A 71 -2.39 21.09 18.89
C SER A 71 -3.00 19.97 19.75
N PRO A 72 -4.29 20.04 20.14
CA PRO A 72 -4.90 19.04 21.01
C PRO A 72 -4.71 17.64 20.42
N TRP A 73 -4.05 16.77 21.20
CA TRP A 73 -3.67 15.41 20.82
C TRP A 73 -4.81 14.57 20.20
N PRO A 74 -6.07 14.68 20.62
CA PRO A 74 -7.17 13.94 20.02
C PRO A 74 -7.38 14.26 18.53
N ASP A 75 -7.40 15.54 18.15
CA ASP A 75 -7.70 15.96 16.78
C ASP A 75 -6.58 15.55 15.83
N VAL A 76 -5.33 15.72 16.28
CA VAL A 76 -4.13 15.26 15.55
C VAL A 76 -4.14 13.75 15.36
N PHE A 77 -4.53 12.99 16.38
CA PHE A 77 -4.63 11.55 16.28
C PHE A 77 -5.69 11.10 15.27
N PHE A 78 -6.86 11.73 15.26
CA PHE A 78 -7.93 11.38 14.32
C PHE A 78 -7.57 11.70 12.87
N ASP A 79 -6.97 12.86 12.62
CA ASP A 79 -6.50 13.24 11.28
C ASP A 79 -5.46 12.25 10.76
N LEU A 80 -4.52 11.86 11.63
CA LEU A 80 -3.49 10.90 11.26
C LEU A 80 -4.06 9.49 11.12
N ALA A 81 -5.01 9.08 11.96
CA ALA A 81 -5.70 7.81 11.82
C ALA A 81 -6.46 7.72 10.48
N ALA A 82 -7.10 8.82 10.05
CA ALA A 82 -7.74 8.90 8.73
C ALA A 82 -6.72 8.73 7.60
N ARG A 83 -5.56 9.40 7.68
CA ARG A 83 -4.45 9.22 6.72
C ARG A 83 -3.87 7.80 6.75
N GLY A 84 -3.70 7.23 7.93
CA GLY A 84 -3.25 5.86 8.13
C GLY A 84 -4.23 4.85 7.51
N TRP A 85 -5.53 5.08 7.66
CA TRP A 85 -6.58 4.29 7.00
C TRP A 85 -6.55 4.41 5.48
N GLN A 86 -6.34 5.62 4.95
CA GLN A 86 -6.15 5.82 3.51
C GLN A 86 -4.93 5.08 2.99
N ARG A 87 -3.77 5.20 3.67
CA ARG A 87 -2.56 4.45 3.32
C ARG A 87 -2.78 2.93 3.39
N PHE A 88 -3.52 2.47 4.38
CA PHE A 88 -3.89 1.06 4.49
C PHE A 88 -4.72 0.61 3.28
N ALA A 89 -5.74 1.40 2.90
CA ALA A 89 -6.54 1.14 1.73
C ALA A 89 -5.70 1.14 0.44
N MET A 90 -4.65 1.96 0.37
CA MET A 90 -3.74 2.03 -0.78
C MET A 90 -2.74 0.88 -0.88
N LEU A 91 -2.57 0.03 0.15
CA LEU A 91 -1.57 -1.05 0.16
C LEU A 91 -1.63 -1.93 -1.10
N PHE A 92 -2.84 -2.30 -1.53
CA PHE A 92 -3.00 -3.10 -2.74
C PHE A 92 -3.03 -2.26 -4.02
N HIS A 93 -3.38 -0.98 -3.94
CA HIS A 93 -3.71 -0.16 -5.10
C HIS A 93 -2.53 0.69 -5.61
N GLN A 94 -1.54 0.94 -4.75
CA GLN A 94 -0.29 1.63 -5.07
C GLN A 94 0.90 0.68 -4.91
N ALA A 95 0.98 -0.34 -5.77
CA ALA A 95 2.16 -1.19 -5.87
C ALA A 95 3.38 -0.46 -6.47
N ILE A 96 3.11 0.58 -7.28
CA ILE A 96 4.09 1.45 -7.91
C ILE A 96 3.47 2.85 -7.92
N TYR A 97 4.20 3.86 -7.44
CA TYR A 97 3.73 5.23 -7.53
C TYR A 97 3.78 5.70 -8.97
N PRO A 98 2.65 6.15 -9.55
CA PRO A 98 2.67 6.70 -10.89
C PRO A 98 3.46 8.01 -10.89
N PRO A 99 4.22 8.28 -11.96
CA PRO A 99 4.78 9.60 -12.16
C PRO A 99 3.62 10.61 -12.28
N PRO A 100 3.68 11.76 -11.59
CA PRO A 100 2.58 12.73 -11.54
C PRO A 100 2.55 13.62 -12.79
N PHE A 101 2.50 12.98 -13.98
CA PHE A 101 2.39 13.68 -15.25
C PHE A 101 0.98 14.25 -15.41
N LEU A 102 0.88 15.55 -15.74
CA LEU A 102 -0.40 16.24 -15.95
C LEU A 102 -1.33 16.14 -14.72
N ALA A 103 -0.76 16.12 -13.51
CA ALA A 103 -1.51 16.16 -12.26
C ALA A 103 -2.53 17.31 -12.26
N GLY A 104 -3.71 17.05 -11.73
CA GLY A 104 -4.87 17.95 -11.69
C GLY A 104 -5.79 17.83 -12.91
N THR A 105 -5.41 17.06 -13.92
CA THR A 105 -6.17 16.92 -15.19
C THR A 105 -6.79 15.54 -15.34
N VAL A 106 -7.90 15.45 -16.09
CA VAL A 106 -8.52 14.16 -16.42
C VAL A 106 -7.56 13.22 -17.15
N PRO A 107 -6.78 13.66 -18.18
CA PRO A 107 -5.77 12.81 -18.80
C PRO A 107 -4.70 12.32 -17.82
N GLY A 108 -4.23 13.17 -16.89
CA GLY A 108 -3.27 12.79 -15.86
C GLY A 108 -3.82 11.67 -14.97
N ALA A 109 -5.03 11.85 -14.44
CA ALA A 109 -5.69 10.84 -13.62
C ALA A 109 -5.87 9.49 -14.35
N ILE A 110 -6.19 9.50 -15.64
CA ILE A 110 -6.30 8.28 -16.46
C ILE A 110 -4.94 7.57 -16.56
N LEU A 111 -3.87 8.29 -16.85
CA LEU A 111 -2.51 7.74 -16.95
C LEU A 111 -2.05 7.16 -15.60
N MET A 112 -2.27 7.90 -14.52
CA MET A 112 -1.94 7.46 -13.16
C MET A 112 -2.75 6.22 -12.76
N GLY A 113 -4.04 6.18 -13.14
CA GLY A 113 -4.92 5.04 -12.93
C GLY A 113 -4.44 3.77 -13.64
N LEU A 114 -4.10 3.88 -14.93
CA LEU A 114 -3.54 2.78 -15.73
C LEU A 114 -2.24 2.24 -15.14
N PHE A 115 -1.32 3.14 -14.78
CA PHE A 115 -0.03 2.75 -14.21
C PHE A 115 -0.19 2.06 -12.85
N SER A 116 -1.06 2.61 -11.99
CA SER A 116 -1.38 2.01 -10.69
C SER A 116 -1.99 0.62 -10.84
N ALA A 117 -2.96 0.46 -11.76
CA ALA A 117 -3.63 -0.83 -12.00
C ALA A 117 -2.69 -1.88 -12.62
N ALA A 118 -1.85 -1.48 -13.58
CA ALA A 118 -0.86 -2.37 -14.18
C ALA A 118 0.20 -2.79 -13.16
N GLY A 119 0.69 -1.86 -12.34
CA GLY A 119 1.64 -2.13 -11.26
C GLY A 119 1.07 -3.06 -10.19
N GLN A 120 -0.17 -2.82 -9.78
CA GLN A 120 -0.90 -3.70 -8.86
C GLN A 120 -1.02 -5.12 -9.41
N MET A 121 -1.45 -5.28 -10.67
CA MET A 121 -1.58 -6.59 -11.30
C MET A 121 -0.24 -7.31 -11.45
N TRP A 122 0.81 -6.58 -11.84
CA TRP A 122 2.17 -7.09 -11.91
C TRP A 122 2.65 -7.61 -10.56
N LEU A 123 2.48 -6.81 -9.48
CA LEU A 123 2.90 -7.20 -8.14
C LEU A 123 2.15 -8.44 -7.65
N CYS A 124 0.83 -8.50 -7.87
CA CYS A 124 0.04 -9.69 -7.55
C CYS A 124 0.51 -10.93 -8.32
N CYS A 125 0.76 -10.80 -9.64
CA CYS A 125 1.27 -11.91 -10.45
C CYS A 125 2.68 -12.34 -10.01
N TYR A 126 3.56 -11.39 -9.71
CA TYR A 126 4.90 -11.64 -9.18
C TYR A 126 4.84 -12.40 -7.86
N PHE A 127 3.99 -11.94 -6.93
CA PHE A 127 3.80 -12.59 -5.65
C PHE A 127 3.31 -14.03 -5.79
N ILE A 128 2.29 -14.28 -6.62
CA ILE A 128 1.80 -15.65 -6.88
C ILE A 128 2.88 -16.52 -7.54
N ALA A 129 3.54 -16.03 -8.59
CA ALA A 129 4.59 -16.78 -9.30
C ALA A 129 5.79 -17.11 -8.40
N SER A 130 6.16 -16.20 -7.49
CA SER A 130 7.23 -16.41 -6.52
C SER A 130 6.94 -17.54 -5.53
N ARG A 131 5.66 -17.72 -5.16
CA ARG A 131 5.21 -18.82 -4.29
C ARG A 131 5.19 -20.17 -5.01
N GLU A 132 4.95 -20.15 -6.32
CA GLU A 132 4.98 -21.34 -7.19
C GLU A 132 6.40 -21.69 -7.67
N SER A 133 7.43 -20.93 -7.27
CA SER A 133 8.84 -21.07 -7.70
C SER A 133 9.06 -20.92 -9.22
N LEU A 134 8.22 -20.15 -9.90
CA LEU A 134 8.20 -20.02 -11.38
C LEU A 134 8.95 -18.79 -11.91
N LEU A 135 9.90 -18.20 -11.18
CA LEU A 135 10.33 -16.79 -11.35
C LEU A 135 11.10 -16.40 -12.64
N SER A 136 11.32 -17.27 -13.62
CA SER A 136 11.88 -16.85 -14.91
C SER A 136 10.79 -16.18 -15.77
N ASP A 137 10.82 -14.85 -15.94
CA ASP A 137 9.89 -14.03 -16.76
C ASP A 137 8.37 -14.11 -16.43
N ALA A 138 7.98 -14.86 -15.42
CA ALA A 138 6.60 -15.30 -15.20
C ALA A 138 5.66 -14.26 -14.58
N ALA A 139 6.06 -13.02 -14.32
CA ALA A 139 5.17 -12.02 -13.72
C ALA A 139 4.53 -11.08 -14.77
N LEU A 140 5.32 -10.61 -15.74
CA LEU A 140 4.88 -9.58 -16.69
C LEU A 140 3.91 -10.12 -17.73
N ARG A 141 4.24 -11.25 -18.38
CA ARG A 141 3.34 -11.86 -19.38
C ARG A 141 2.00 -12.25 -18.77
N PRO A 142 1.94 -12.89 -17.57
CA PRO A 142 0.67 -13.14 -16.91
C PRO A 142 -0.09 -11.86 -16.54
N ALA A 143 0.58 -10.81 -16.08
CA ALA A 143 -0.09 -9.54 -15.80
C ALA A 143 -0.74 -8.95 -17.07
N LEU A 144 -0.02 -8.91 -18.19
CA LEU A 144 -0.55 -8.42 -19.47
C LEU A 144 -1.71 -9.28 -20.02
N ALA A 145 -1.69 -10.59 -19.79
CA ALA A 145 -2.80 -11.46 -20.15
C ALA A 145 -4.11 -11.09 -19.43
N ARG A 146 -4.04 -10.32 -18.34
CA ARG A 146 -5.19 -9.85 -17.54
C ARG A 146 -5.56 -8.40 -17.84
N TRP A 147 -5.25 -7.90 -19.05
CA TRP A 147 -5.49 -6.52 -19.47
C TRP A 147 -6.93 -6.03 -19.22
N ARG A 148 -7.94 -6.89 -19.38
CA ARG A 148 -9.34 -6.53 -19.10
C ARG A 148 -9.55 -6.13 -17.63
N THR A 149 -9.00 -6.92 -16.71
CA THR A 149 -9.03 -6.63 -15.27
C THR A 149 -8.25 -5.35 -14.97
N ILE A 150 -7.10 -5.15 -15.62
CA ILE A 150 -6.29 -3.92 -15.50
C ILE A 150 -7.10 -2.70 -15.94
N LEU A 151 -7.83 -2.75 -17.07
CA LEU A 151 -8.62 -1.62 -17.54
C LEU A 151 -9.75 -1.26 -16.57
N VAL A 152 -10.43 -2.24 -16.00
CA VAL A 152 -11.49 -1.96 -15.01
C VAL A 152 -10.91 -1.34 -13.74
N LEU A 153 -9.80 -1.90 -13.23
CA LEU A 153 -9.08 -1.33 -12.09
C LEU A 153 -8.57 0.09 -12.39
N ALA A 154 -8.13 0.34 -13.63
CA ALA A 154 -7.63 1.65 -14.04
C ALA A 154 -8.71 2.74 -13.99
N VAL A 155 -9.96 2.41 -14.31
CA VAL A 155 -11.09 3.37 -14.16
C VAL A 155 -11.28 3.75 -12.69
N ILE A 156 -11.22 2.76 -11.79
CA ILE A 156 -11.38 2.98 -10.35
C ILE A 156 -10.22 3.82 -9.79
N HIS A 157 -8.99 3.48 -10.18
CA HIS A 157 -7.80 4.23 -9.77
C HIS A 157 -7.78 5.64 -10.37
N ALA A 158 -8.22 5.82 -11.61
CA ALA A 158 -8.32 7.14 -12.24
C ALA A 158 -9.30 8.03 -11.48
N ALA A 159 -10.45 7.49 -11.06
CA ALA A 159 -11.39 8.22 -10.22
C ALA A 159 -10.76 8.62 -8.87
N TRP A 160 -9.97 7.73 -8.25
CA TRP A 160 -9.23 8.06 -7.03
C TRP A 160 -8.23 9.21 -7.26
N TRP A 161 -7.35 9.08 -8.25
CA TRP A 161 -6.33 10.10 -8.53
C TRP A 161 -6.94 11.45 -8.88
N TRP A 162 -8.03 11.46 -9.66
CA TRP A 162 -8.77 12.68 -9.98
C TRP A 162 -9.37 13.36 -8.74
N MET A 163 -9.85 12.60 -7.76
CA MET A 163 -10.35 13.15 -6.50
C MET A 163 -9.24 13.54 -5.53
N ALA A 164 -8.11 12.82 -5.54
CA ALA A 164 -6.97 13.09 -4.66
C ALA A 164 -6.46 14.52 -4.82
N GLU A 165 -6.50 15.02 -6.05
CA GLU A 165 -6.01 16.35 -6.45
C GLU A 165 -7.01 17.48 -6.19
N ARG A 166 -8.22 17.17 -5.68
CA ARG A 166 -9.26 18.17 -5.39
C ARG A 166 -9.31 18.56 -3.92
N THR A 167 -9.64 19.83 -3.68
CA THR A 167 -9.65 20.44 -2.35
C THR A 167 -11.05 20.79 -1.83
N ASP A 168 -12.09 20.65 -2.66
CA ASP A 168 -13.47 20.96 -2.31
C ASP A 168 -14.04 20.01 -1.23
N ALA A 169 -14.95 20.53 -0.40
CA ALA A 169 -15.46 19.84 0.78
C ALA A 169 -16.20 18.53 0.46
N THR A 170 -16.96 18.48 -0.64
CA THR A 170 -17.68 17.29 -1.07
C THR A 170 -16.72 16.19 -1.49
N THR A 171 -15.71 16.53 -2.31
CA THR A 171 -14.69 15.57 -2.74
C THR A 171 -13.82 15.10 -1.58
N ARG A 172 -13.56 15.97 -0.60
CA ARG A 172 -12.86 15.61 0.63
C ARG A 172 -13.55 14.48 1.38
N THR A 173 -14.86 14.59 1.62
CA THR A 173 -15.62 13.54 2.33
C THR A 173 -15.58 12.21 1.58
N VAL A 174 -15.76 12.22 0.26
CA VAL A 174 -15.69 11.01 -0.56
C VAL A 174 -14.30 10.38 -0.53
N ARG A 175 -13.26 11.20 -0.68
CA ARG A 175 -11.85 10.77 -0.65
C ARG A 175 -11.43 10.20 0.71
N GLU A 176 -11.87 10.82 1.80
CA GLU A 176 -11.35 10.48 3.13
C GLU A 176 -12.12 9.33 3.79
N TRP A 177 -13.41 9.16 3.47
CA TRP A 177 -14.26 8.17 4.14
C TRP A 177 -14.75 7.06 3.22
N LEU A 178 -15.32 7.38 2.06
CA LEU A 178 -15.99 6.38 1.21
C LEU A 178 -14.99 5.58 0.39
N MET A 179 -14.08 6.26 -0.30
CA MET A 179 -13.18 5.61 -1.23
C MET A 179 -12.18 4.65 -0.56
N PRO A 180 -11.60 4.94 0.61
CA PRO A 180 -10.73 3.97 1.29
C PRO A 180 -11.46 2.66 1.63
N GLN A 181 -12.72 2.74 2.06
CA GLN A 181 -13.53 1.54 2.31
C GLN A 181 -13.77 0.74 1.02
N PHE A 182 -14.07 1.45 -0.07
CA PHE A 182 -14.28 0.83 -1.37
C PHE A 182 -13.00 0.17 -1.91
N LEU A 183 -11.85 0.82 -1.77
CA LEU A 183 -10.55 0.27 -2.17
C LEU A 183 -10.19 -0.94 -1.32
N VAL A 184 -10.34 -0.89 0.01
CA VAL A 184 -10.16 -2.08 0.87
C VAL A 184 -11.04 -3.22 0.37
N PHE A 185 -12.33 -2.98 0.12
CA PHE A 185 -13.21 -4.02 -0.42
C PHE A 185 -12.72 -4.61 -1.76
N LEU A 186 -12.14 -3.80 -2.63
CA LEU A 186 -11.60 -4.26 -3.92
C LEU A 186 -10.19 -4.87 -3.85
N ALA A 187 -9.47 -4.69 -2.73
CA ALA A 187 -8.09 -5.13 -2.57
C ALA A 187 -7.81 -6.60 -2.97
N PRO A 188 -8.70 -7.59 -2.69
CA PRO A 188 -8.42 -8.98 -3.07
C PRO A 188 -8.62 -9.27 -4.54
N LEU A 189 -9.33 -8.41 -5.29
CA LEU A 189 -9.68 -8.63 -6.68
C LEU A 189 -8.49 -8.88 -7.62
N PRO A 190 -7.45 -8.01 -7.67
CA PRO A 190 -6.25 -8.26 -8.49
C PRO A 190 -5.53 -9.54 -8.05
N LEU A 191 -5.50 -9.83 -6.74
CA LEU A 191 -4.86 -11.03 -6.20
C LEU A 191 -5.62 -12.30 -6.60
N ALA A 192 -6.95 -12.26 -6.59
CA ALA A 192 -7.82 -13.33 -7.04
C ALA A 192 -7.68 -13.56 -8.56
N ALA A 193 -7.65 -12.50 -9.36
CA ALA A 193 -7.39 -12.59 -10.80
C ALA A 193 -6.00 -13.17 -11.11
N ALA A 194 -4.99 -12.80 -10.33
CA ALA A 194 -3.64 -13.36 -10.43
C ALA A 194 -3.64 -14.86 -10.09
N ALA A 195 -4.13 -15.24 -8.90
CA ALA A 195 -4.07 -16.59 -8.35
C ALA A 195 -4.95 -17.59 -9.10
N ALA A 196 -6.22 -17.25 -9.37
CA ALA A 196 -7.15 -18.15 -10.06
C ALA A 196 -6.95 -18.15 -11.57
N ARG A 197 -6.15 -17.23 -12.12
CA ARG A 197 -5.88 -17.08 -13.56
C ARG A 197 -7.17 -16.91 -14.38
N VAL A 198 -8.11 -16.14 -13.83
CA VAL A 198 -9.45 -15.91 -14.40
C VAL A 198 -9.67 -14.46 -14.83
N ASP A 199 -10.77 -14.21 -15.55
CA ASP A 199 -11.25 -12.90 -15.91
C ASP A 199 -11.89 -12.14 -14.73
N PHE A 200 -12.18 -10.85 -14.94
CA PHE A 200 -12.64 -9.92 -13.90
C PHE A 200 -13.88 -10.42 -13.13
N LEU A 201 -14.91 -10.90 -13.82
CA LEU A 201 -16.17 -11.32 -13.17
C LEU A 201 -15.96 -12.54 -12.27
N LYS A 202 -15.23 -13.56 -12.74
CA LYS A 202 -14.89 -14.73 -11.93
C LYS A 202 -13.94 -14.36 -10.80
N ALA A 203 -12.99 -13.45 -11.04
CA ALA A 203 -12.12 -12.91 -9.99
C ALA A 203 -12.95 -12.22 -8.89
N GLY A 204 -14.00 -11.49 -9.26
CA GLY A 204 -14.94 -10.89 -8.31
C GLY A 204 -15.61 -11.91 -7.41
N ALA A 205 -16.14 -13.00 -7.98
CA ALA A 205 -16.75 -14.09 -7.21
C ALA A 205 -15.74 -14.85 -6.31
N VAL A 206 -14.47 -14.91 -6.70
CA VAL A 206 -13.39 -15.46 -5.86
C VAL A 206 -13.06 -14.49 -4.73
N ALA A 207 -12.89 -13.20 -5.04
CA ALA A 207 -12.55 -12.15 -4.09
C ALA A 207 -13.62 -11.98 -3.00
N THR A 208 -14.91 -12.03 -3.34
CA THR A 208 -16.00 -11.97 -2.35
C THR A 208 -15.99 -13.17 -1.42
N ARG A 209 -15.70 -14.37 -1.92
CA ARG A 209 -15.55 -15.57 -1.08
C ARG A 209 -14.35 -15.47 -0.15
N TRP A 210 -13.22 -14.94 -0.62
CA TRP A 210 -12.06 -14.69 0.22
C TRP A 210 -12.38 -13.68 1.31
N TRP A 211 -13.07 -12.58 0.97
CA TRP A 211 -13.56 -11.60 1.94
C TRP A 211 -14.46 -12.24 3.00
N GLY A 212 -15.44 -13.05 2.60
CA GLY A 212 -16.35 -13.72 3.54
C GLY A 212 -15.61 -14.61 4.56
N ARG A 213 -14.42 -15.12 4.23
CA ARG A 213 -13.61 -15.97 5.12
C ARG A 213 -12.52 -15.21 5.88
N ALA A 214 -12.01 -14.12 5.30
CA ALA A 214 -10.85 -13.39 5.83
C ALA A 214 -11.21 -12.03 6.45
N TRP A 215 -12.49 -11.61 6.46
CA TRP A 215 -12.87 -10.27 6.90
C TRP A 215 -12.47 -9.97 8.35
N LEU A 216 -12.72 -10.89 9.28
CA LEU A 216 -12.41 -10.68 10.70
C LEU A 216 -10.88 -10.64 10.93
N PRO A 217 -10.08 -11.58 10.39
CA PRO A 217 -8.63 -11.46 10.42
C PRO A 217 -8.11 -10.18 9.75
N MET A 218 -8.73 -9.73 8.66
CA MET A 218 -8.33 -8.51 7.95
C MET A 218 -8.67 -7.25 8.75
N LEU A 219 -9.78 -7.26 9.49
CA LEU A 219 -10.13 -6.20 10.42
C LEU A 219 -9.10 -6.10 11.56
N MET A 220 -8.73 -7.24 12.16
CA MET A 220 -7.68 -7.27 13.20
C MET A 220 -6.32 -6.79 12.67
N PHE A 221 -5.99 -7.17 11.44
CA PHE A 221 -4.80 -6.69 10.74
C PHE A 221 -4.87 -5.17 10.50
N ALA A 222 -6.00 -4.65 10.05
CA ALA A 222 -6.20 -3.21 9.85
C ALA A 222 -6.06 -2.41 11.15
N LEU A 223 -6.68 -2.88 12.24
CA LEU A 223 -6.64 -2.22 13.55
C LEU A 223 -5.22 -2.08 14.11
N THR A 224 -4.28 -2.94 13.69
CA THR A 224 -2.89 -2.94 14.16
C THR A 224 -1.93 -2.30 13.15
N ALA A 225 -2.21 -2.44 11.85
CA ALA A 225 -1.47 -1.81 10.77
C ALA A 225 -1.70 -0.29 10.67
N VAL A 226 -2.92 0.21 10.92
CA VAL A 226 -3.21 1.65 10.88
C VAL A 226 -2.35 2.44 11.89
N PRO A 227 -2.23 2.05 13.17
CA PRO A 227 -1.30 2.68 14.10
C PRO A 227 0.16 2.69 13.61
N LEU A 228 0.63 1.61 12.98
CA LEU A 228 1.97 1.58 12.38
C LEU A 228 2.12 2.60 11.25
N LEU A 229 1.11 2.74 10.40
CA LEU A 229 1.09 3.72 9.31
C LEU A 229 1.04 5.16 9.83
N VAL A 230 0.32 5.40 10.94
CA VAL A 230 0.32 6.68 11.67
C VAL A 230 1.71 7.01 12.20
N LEU A 231 2.38 6.04 12.83
CA LEU A 231 3.75 6.23 13.33
C LEU A 231 4.76 6.46 12.20
N LEU A 232 4.57 5.79 11.05
CA LEU A 232 5.35 6.06 9.85
C LEU A 232 5.13 7.50 9.38
N GLU A 233 3.89 7.97 9.28
CA GLU A 233 3.59 9.36 8.92
C GLU A 233 4.35 10.33 9.82
N PHE A 234 4.25 10.15 11.14
CA PHE A 234 5.01 10.97 12.08
C PHE A 234 6.52 10.91 11.83
N ALA A 235 7.09 9.72 11.65
CA ALA A 235 8.52 9.57 11.40
C ALA A 235 8.98 10.30 10.12
N LEU A 236 8.19 10.22 9.04
CA LEU A 236 8.46 10.91 7.77
C LEU A 236 8.37 12.44 7.92
N HIS A 237 7.41 12.94 8.71
CA HIS A 237 7.25 14.38 8.97
C HIS A 237 8.36 14.95 9.86
N VAL A 238 8.93 14.15 10.76
CA VAL A 238 10.02 14.57 11.66
C VAL A 238 11.39 14.48 11.00
N LEU A 239 11.56 13.62 9.99
CA LEU A 239 12.79 13.47 9.21
C LEU A 239 13.48 14.78 8.75
N PRO A 240 12.77 15.84 8.31
CA PRO A 240 13.37 17.11 7.87
C PRO A 240 14.06 17.87 9.00
N SER A 241 13.61 17.68 10.24
CA SER A 241 14.21 18.30 11.44
C SER A 241 15.51 17.60 11.86
N VAL A 242 15.70 16.35 11.43
CA VAL A 242 16.86 15.51 11.75
C VAL A 242 17.90 15.56 10.62
N LEU A 243 17.46 15.63 9.36
CA LEU A 243 18.33 15.70 8.18
C LEU A 243 18.24 17.10 7.54
N PRO A 244 19.34 17.89 7.54
CA PRO A 244 19.35 19.23 6.98
C PRO A 244 18.92 19.29 5.51
N PRO A 245 18.33 20.40 5.03
CA PRO A 245 17.87 20.57 3.64
C PRO A 245 18.96 20.30 2.58
N ALA A 246 20.22 20.59 2.89
CA ALA A 246 21.37 20.31 2.03
C ALA A 246 21.56 18.81 1.71
N ARG A 247 20.92 17.90 2.47
CA ARG A 247 20.95 16.45 2.28
C ARG A 247 19.66 15.93 1.65
N MET A 248 19.12 16.66 0.68
CA MET A 248 17.83 16.35 0.07
C MET A 248 17.74 14.92 -0.46
N VAL A 249 18.77 14.46 -1.18
CA VAL A 249 18.83 13.09 -1.72
C VAL A 249 18.81 12.05 -0.60
N THR A 250 19.56 12.25 0.48
CA THR A 250 19.55 11.35 1.64
C THR A 250 18.19 11.32 2.32
N ARG A 251 17.53 12.47 2.44
CA ARG A 251 16.19 12.57 3.02
C ARG A 251 15.16 11.81 2.18
N LEU A 252 15.16 12.01 0.86
CA LEU A 252 14.30 11.27 -0.06
C LEU A 252 14.56 9.77 0.02
N LEU A 253 15.83 9.37 0.02
CA LEU A 253 16.21 7.96 0.12
C LEU A 253 15.70 7.32 1.42
N VAL A 254 15.94 7.96 2.58
CA VAL A 254 15.49 7.43 3.89
C VAL A 254 13.97 7.35 3.96
N ALA A 255 13.26 8.39 3.50
CA ALA A 255 11.80 8.40 3.45
C ALA A 255 11.25 7.27 2.58
N SER A 256 11.76 7.14 1.35
CA SER A 256 11.34 6.09 0.42
C SER A 256 11.66 4.68 0.91
N ILE A 257 12.80 4.48 1.59
CA ILE A 257 13.13 3.18 2.20
C ILE A 257 12.12 2.83 3.31
N LEU A 258 11.83 3.76 4.22
CA LEU A 258 10.90 3.51 5.33
C LEU A 258 9.50 3.19 4.82
N GLU A 259 9.01 4.01 3.89
CA GLU A 259 7.70 3.85 3.31
C GLU A 259 7.59 2.56 2.49
N ALA A 260 8.52 2.32 1.55
CA ALA A 260 8.48 1.12 0.73
C ALA A 260 8.63 -0.16 1.55
N SER A 261 9.42 -0.15 2.63
CA SER A 261 9.61 -1.30 3.51
C SER A 261 8.30 -1.66 4.21
N LEU A 262 7.66 -0.67 4.84
CA LEU A 262 6.42 -0.89 5.59
C LEU A 262 5.27 -1.25 4.64
N HIS A 263 5.13 -0.54 3.52
CA HIS A 263 4.12 -0.82 2.51
C HIS A 263 4.24 -2.24 1.98
N SER A 264 5.44 -2.63 1.53
CA SER A 264 5.66 -3.96 0.96
C SER A 264 5.41 -5.06 2.00
N TRP A 265 5.81 -4.84 3.25
CA TRP A 265 5.60 -5.82 4.32
C TRP A 265 4.13 -5.99 4.68
N LEU A 266 3.38 -4.89 4.82
CA LEU A 266 1.94 -4.93 5.07
C LEU A 266 1.18 -5.50 3.87
N PHE A 267 1.55 -5.14 2.64
CA PHE A 267 0.97 -5.71 1.43
C PHE A 267 1.10 -7.23 1.40
N VAL A 268 2.32 -7.76 1.58
CA VAL A 268 2.56 -9.21 1.55
C VAL A 268 1.81 -9.91 2.69
N SER A 269 1.79 -9.31 3.88
CA SER A 269 1.06 -9.84 5.04
C SER A 269 -0.45 -9.95 4.74
N ALA A 270 -1.04 -8.90 4.17
CA ALA A 270 -2.44 -8.87 3.78
C ALA A 270 -2.73 -9.87 2.64
N ALA A 271 -1.84 -9.98 1.66
CA ALA A 271 -1.98 -10.92 0.56
C ALA A 271 -1.94 -12.38 1.04
N LEU A 272 -1.03 -12.71 1.97
CA LEU A 272 -0.99 -14.03 2.61
C LEU A 272 -2.28 -14.32 3.39
N LEU A 273 -2.81 -13.33 4.09
CA LEU A 273 -4.05 -13.46 4.86
C LEU A 273 -5.26 -13.74 3.96
N LEU A 274 -5.40 -13.00 2.87
CA LEU A 274 -6.45 -13.19 1.87
C LEU A 274 -6.35 -14.56 1.19
N LEU A 275 -5.14 -14.97 0.81
CA LEU A 275 -4.91 -16.28 0.23
C LEU A 275 -5.21 -17.41 1.23
N ARG A 276 -4.90 -17.24 2.52
CA ARG A 276 -5.27 -18.23 3.54
C ARG A 276 -6.80 -18.43 3.60
N GLY A 277 -7.58 -17.36 3.48
CA GLY A 277 -9.04 -17.45 3.33
C GLY A 277 -9.49 -18.19 2.06
N GLY A 278 -8.67 -18.14 1.00
CA GLY A 278 -8.89 -18.87 -0.26
C GLY A 278 -8.49 -20.36 -0.25
N TYR A 279 -7.58 -20.78 0.61
CA TYR A 279 -7.02 -22.15 0.64
C TYR A 279 -7.47 -23.02 1.83
N LEU A 280 -8.22 -22.49 2.79
CA LEU A 280 -8.89 -23.29 3.82
C LEU A 280 -10.09 -24.03 3.20
N ASP A 281 -9.77 -25.16 2.57
CA ASP A 281 -10.59 -26.37 2.33
C ASP A 281 -9.76 -27.47 1.61
N LYS A 282 -8.46 -27.25 1.35
CA LYS A 282 -7.54 -28.30 0.86
C LYS A 282 -6.22 -28.26 1.62
N GLU A 283 -6.25 -28.56 2.91
CA GLU A 283 -5.15 -29.37 3.45
C GLU A 283 -5.31 -30.77 2.83
N PRO A 284 -4.35 -31.28 2.05
CA PRO A 284 -4.22 -32.71 1.97
C PRO A 284 -3.85 -33.16 3.38
N SER A 285 -4.68 -34.02 3.94
CA SER A 285 -4.33 -34.93 5.02
C SER A 285 -2.87 -35.36 4.88
N HIS A 286 -2.01 -34.92 5.79
CA HIS A 286 -0.73 -35.59 6.01
C HIS A 286 -1.05 -36.98 6.56
N VAL A 287 -1.04 -37.96 5.64
CA VAL A 287 -0.59 -39.32 5.92
C VAL A 287 0.94 -39.29 5.94
#